data_AF-A0A380QBR7-F1
#
_entry.id   AF-A0A380QBR7-F1
#
_cell.length_a   1.000
_cell.length_b   1.000
_cell.length_c   1.000
_cell.angle_alpha   90.00
_cell.angle_beta   90.00
_cell.angle_gamma   90.00
#
_symmetry.space_group_name_H-M   'P 1'
#
loop_
_entity.id
_entity.type
_entity.pdbx_description
1 polymer ?
#
loop_
_entity_poly.entity_id
_entity_poly.type
_entity_poly.pdbx_seq_one_letter_code
_entity_poly.pdbx_strand_id
1 'polypeptide(L)' 'MMKKEVEVINPMQLRIPNEMKGSISDAAKRSFRTLHSEVLYRLQIADEILKKGAVNVQ' A
#
# COMPACT_ATOMS: atom_id res chain seq x y z
N MET A 1 -6.56 28.64 13.51
CA MET A 1 -6.66 27.17 13.51
C MET A 1 -5.29 26.61 13.15
N MET A 2 -4.61 25.96 14.11
CA MET A 2 -3.40 25.19 13.80
C MET A 2 -3.82 23.98 12.97
N LYS A 3 -3.53 24.01 11.67
CA LYS A 3 -3.52 22.78 10.85
C LYS A 3 -2.45 21.90 11.49
N LYS A 4 -2.85 20.81 12.16
CA LYS A 4 -1.90 19.77 12.54
C LYS A 4 -1.17 19.36 11.26
N GLU A 5 0.10 19.72 11.17
CA GLU A 5 0.97 19.20 10.13
C GLU A 5 0.91 17.68 10.25
N VAL A 6 0.47 17.03 9.18
CA VAL A 6 0.62 15.58 9.07
C VAL A 6 2.12 15.39 8.87
N GLU A 7 2.85 15.17 9.96
CA GLU A 7 4.24 14.79 9.91
C GLU A 7 4.35 13.57 8.99
N VAL A 8 5.12 13.70 7.92
CA VAL A 8 5.35 12.63 6.95
C VAL A 8 6.07 11.50 7.71
N ILE A 9 5.29 10.54 8.21
CA ILE A 9 5.79 9.39 8.95
C ILE A 9 6.65 8.58 7.99
N ASN A 10 7.98 8.68 8.18
CA ASN A 10 9.06 7.84 7.66
C ASN A 10 9.01 7.53 6.15
N PRO A 11 9.91 8.11 5.31
CA PRO A 11 9.94 7.81 3.88
C PRO A 11 10.39 6.37 3.66
N MET A 12 9.42 5.46 3.55
CA MET A 12 9.67 4.08 3.14
C MET A 12 10.20 4.09 1.70
N GLN A 13 11.41 3.57 1.49
CA GLN A 13 11.92 3.39 0.13
C GLN A 13 11.18 2.22 -0.54
N LEU A 14 10.28 2.52 -1.47
CA LEU A 14 9.61 1.50 -2.28
C LEU A 14 10.50 1.02 -3.42
N ARG A 15 10.83 -0.27 -3.42
CA ARG A 15 11.49 -0.96 -4.53
C ARG A 15 10.49 -1.89 -5.18
N ILE A 16 9.92 -1.45 -6.29
CA ILE A 16 8.86 -2.16 -7.02
C ILE A 16 9.34 -2.38 -8.45
N PRO A 17 9.19 -3.60 -9.01
CA PRO A 17 9.47 -3.84 -10.42
C PRO A 17 8.66 -2.92 -11.35
N ASN A 18 9.24 -2.51 -12.48
CA ASN A 18 8.63 -1.52 -13.36
C ASN A 18 7.29 -1.98 -13.94
N GLU A 19 7.18 -3.27 -14.22
CA GLU A 19 5.98 -3.95 -14.71
C GLU A 19 4.82 -3.88 -13.69
N MET A 20 5.12 -3.86 -12.40
CA MET A 20 4.10 -3.76 -11.34
C MET A 20 3.77 -2.31 -11.00
N LYS A 21 4.70 -1.38 -11.22
CA LYS A 21 4.55 0.02 -10.85
C LYS A 21 3.34 0.67 -11.51
N GLY A 22 3.09 0.38 -12.79
CA GLY A 22 1.95 0.92 -13.54
C GLY A 22 0.61 0.54 -12.88
N SER A 23 0.39 -0.75 -12.66
CA SER A 23 -0.88 -1.27 -12.11
C SER A 23 -1.15 -0.78 -10.68
N ILE A 24 -0.12 -0.66 -9.84
CA ILE A 24 -0.23 -0.12 -8.48
C ILE A 24 -0.49 1.39 -8.52
N SER A 25 0.20 2.12 -9.40
CA SER A 25 0.00 3.57 -9.53
C SER A 25 -1.41 3.92 -10.02
N ASP A 26 -1.97 3.16 -10.96
CA ASP A 26 -3.32 3.40 -11.45
C ASP A 26 -4.38 3.07 -10.40
N ALA A 27 -4.16 2.00 -9.61
CA ALA A 27 -5.02 1.69 -8.48
C ALA A 27 -4.97 2.78 -7.41
N ALA A 28 -3.78 3.28 -7.06
CA ALA A 28 -3.60 4.37 -6.12
C ALA A 28 -4.37 5.63 -6.55
N LYS A 29 -4.32 5.98 -7.85
CA LYS A 29 -5.13 7.09 -8.40
C LYS A 29 -6.63 6.85 -8.25
N ARG A 30 -7.12 5.65 -8.59
CA ARG A 30 -8.54 5.31 -8.46
C ARG A 30 -9.03 5.29 -7.02
N SER A 31 -8.15 4.95 -6.08
CA SER A 31 -8.47 4.87 -4.65
C SER A 31 -8.16 6.16 -3.88
N PHE A 32 -7.74 7.23 -4.58
CA PHE A 32 -7.32 8.51 -4.00
C PHE A 32 -6.22 8.37 -2.93
N ARG A 33 -5.32 7.40 -3.12
CA ARG A 33 -4.18 7.11 -2.23
C ARG A 33 -2.87 7.56 -2.88
N THR A 34 -1.87 7.81 -2.04
CA THR A 34 -0.48 7.85 -2.52
C THR A 34 -0.03 6.44 -2.91
N LEU A 35 1.00 6.34 -3.76
CA LEU A 35 1.59 5.05 -4.11
C LEU A 35 2.02 4.25 -2.85
N HIS A 36 2.60 4.93 -1.86
CA HIS A 36 3.00 4.32 -0.59
C HIS A 36 1.81 3.79 0.21
N SER A 37 0.76 4.60 0.35
CA SER A 37 -0.45 4.19 1.06
C SER A 37 -1.17 3.03 0.37
N GLU A 38 -1.15 2.97 -0.96
CA GLU A 38 -1.70 1.85 -1.73
C GLU A 38 -0.90 0.56 -1.51
N VAL A 39 0.43 0.63 -1.50
CA VAL A 39 1.28 -0.54 -1.19
C VAL A 39 1.02 -1.05 0.23
N LEU A 40 1.00 -0.16 1.23
CA LEU A 40 0.71 -0.53 2.61
C LEU A 40 -0.66 -1.18 2.75
N TYR A 41 -1.67 -0.64 2.08
CA TYR A 41 -3.02 -1.20 2.08
C TYR A 41 -3.05 -2.63 1.52
N ARG A 42 -2.34 -2.89 0.41
CA ARG A 42 -2.24 -4.23 -0.16
C ARG A 42 -1.50 -5.21 0.76
N LEU A 43 -0.44 -4.76 1.41
CA LEU A 43 0.29 -5.56 2.40
C LEU A 43 -0.60 -5.92 3.60
N GLN A 44 -1.41 -4.98 4.09
CA GLN A 44 -2.38 -5.24 5.15
C GLN A 44 -3.42 -6.28 4.70
N ILE A 45 -3.98 -6.15 3.50
CA ILE A 45 -4.92 -7.17 2.96
C ILE A 45 -4.25 -8.53 2.91
N ALA A 46 -3.02 -8.62 2.39
CA ALA A 46 -2.30 -9.88 2.29
C ALA A 46 -2.09 -10.50 3.68
N ASP A 47 -1.65 -9.70 4.66
CA ASP A 47 -1.49 -10.13 6.05
C ASP A 47 -2.81 -10.59 6.68
N GLU A 48 -3.91 -9.89 6.44
CA GLU A 48 -5.24 -10.32 6.90
C GLU A 48 -5.68 -11.64 6.27
N ILE A 49 -5.44 -11.84 4.98
CA ILE A 49 -5.76 -13.09 4.26
C ILE A 49 -4.92 -14.25 4.81
N LEU A 50 -3.63 -14.03 5.05
CA LEU A 50 -2.72 -15.00 5.64
C LEU A 50 -3.16 -15.37 7.06
N LYS A 51 -3.45 -14.37 7.91
CA LYS A 51 -3.92 -14.56 9.29
C LYS A 51 -5.27 -15.28 9.36
N LYS A 52 -6.17 -15.03 8.40
CA LYS A 52 -7.48 -15.68 8.31
C LYS A 52 -7.42 -17.08 7.69
N GLY A 53 -6.23 -17.60 7.35
CA GLY A 53 -6.04 -18.99 6.94
C GLY A 53 -6.59 -19.35 5.57
N ALA A 54 -6.83 -18.36 4.69
CA ALA A 54 -7.40 -18.59 3.36
C ALA A 54 -6.37 -18.97 2.29
N VAL A 55 -5.08 -19.05 2.64
CA VAL A 55 -4.04 -19.54 1.71
C VAL A 55 -3.44 -20.83 2.27
N ASN A 56 -4.21 -21.92 2.25
CA ASN A 56 -3.62 -23.24 2.13
C ASN A 56 -2.96 -23.31 0.75
N VAL A 57 -1.71 -22.84 0.64
CA VAL A 57 -0.83 -23.20 -0.48
C VAL A 57 -0.46 -24.66 -0.22
N GLN A 58 -1.29 -25.58 -0.70
CA GLN A 58 -0.89 -26.96 -0.97
C GLN A 58 -0.37 -27.02 -2.40
#